data_AF-A0A9D6NBB5-F1
#
_entry.id   AF-A0A9D6NBB5-F1
#
_cell.length_a   1.000
_cell.length_b   1.000
_cell.length_c   1.000
_cell.angle_alpha   90.00
_cell.angle_beta   90.00
_cell.angle_gamma   90.00
#
_symmetry.space_group_name_H-M   'P 1'
#
loop_
_entity.id
_entity.type
_entity.pdbx_description
1 polymer ?
#
loop_
_entity_poly.entity_id
_entity_poly.type
_entity_poly.pdbx_seq_one_letter_code
_entity_poly.pdbx_strand_id
1 'polypeptide(L)'
;MAYLDPAASRSREESRREREADRYASIFLIPERMLEERSELRRMRRALSEERELSSEYLWSLTYGLARFFRVSPTMMKKRLMDLELVEQPGERRELRLKLGARPGV
;
A
#
# COMPACT_ATOMS: atom_id res chain seq x y z
N MET A 1 -16.59 27.31 -26.27
CA MET A 1 -17.11 26.58 -25.10
C MET A 1 -16.75 25.12 -25.25
N ALA A 2 -15.83 24.60 -24.43
CA ALA A 2 -15.54 23.17 -24.41
C ALA A 2 -16.75 22.44 -23.82
N TYR A 3 -17.41 21.61 -24.63
CA TYR A 3 -18.44 20.69 -24.16
C TYR A 3 -17.76 19.68 -23.23
N LEU A 4 -17.91 19.88 -21.92
CA LEU A 4 -17.59 18.85 -20.92
C LEU A 4 -18.58 17.71 -21.14
N ASP A 5 -18.08 16.60 -21.71
CA ASP A 5 -18.86 15.38 -21.88
C ASP A 5 -19.40 14.92 -20.50
N PRO A 6 -20.73 14.96 -20.28
CA PRO A 6 -21.34 14.55 -19.02
C PRO A 6 -21.15 13.05 -18.72
N ALA A 7 -20.87 12.24 -19.74
CA ALA A 7 -20.57 10.81 -19.58
C ALA A 7 -19.13 10.61 -19.09
N ALA A 8 -18.17 11.36 -19.64
CA ALA A 8 -16.79 11.35 -19.16
C ALA A 8 -16.67 11.84 -17.71
N SER A 9 -17.47 12.83 -17.32
CA SER A 9 -17.53 13.32 -15.94
C SER A 9 -18.12 12.28 -14.98
N ARG A 10 -19.19 11.59 -15.37
CA ARG A 10 -19.80 10.50 -14.56
C ARG A 10 -18.89 9.30 -14.39
N SER A 11 -18.22 8.86 -15.45
CA SER A 11 -17.27 7.74 -15.41
C SER A 11 -16.06 8.01 -14.50
N ARG A 12 -15.56 9.26 -14.50
CA ARG A 12 -14.47 9.68 -13.59
C ARG A 12 -14.91 9.68 -12.13
N GLU A 13 -16.11 10.15 -11.84
CA GLU A 13 -16.68 10.19 -10.50
C GLU A 13 -16.91 8.77 -9.95
N GLU A 14 -17.43 7.86 -10.78
CA GLU A 14 -17.60 6.45 -10.43
C GLU A 14 -16.26 5.76 -10.13
N SER A 15 -15.25 5.96 -10.99
CA SER A 15 -13.89 5.44 -10.79
C SER A 15 -13.22 6.02 -9.53
N ARG A 16 -13.61 7.22 -9.10
CA ARG A 16 -13.13 7.82 -7.84
C ARG A 16 -13.78 7.16 -6.64
N ARG A 17 -15.10 6.96 -6.68
CA ARG A 17 -15.87 6.30 -5.62
C ARG A 17 -15.42 4.85 -5.42
N GLU A 18 -15.18 4.12 -6.50
CA GLU A 18 -14.67 2.75 -6.43
C GLU A 18 -13.29 2.68 -5.76
N ARG A 19 -12.38 3.60 -6.12
CA ARG A 19 -11.07 3.71 -5.45
C ARG A 19 -11.17 4.08 -3.98
N GLU A 20 -12.13 4.93 -3.62
CA GLU A 20 -12.36 5.30 -2.23
C GLU A 20 -12.91 4.12 -1.41
N ALA A 21 -13.87 3.37 -1.97
CA ALA A 21 -14.40 2.16 -1.38
C ALA A 21 -13.31 1.09 -1.18
N ASP A 22 -12.45 0.89 -2.18
CA ASP A 22 -11.28 0.01 -2.10
C ASP A 22 -10.35 0.39 -0.93
N ARG A 23 -10.11 1.69 -0.74
CA ARG A 23 -9.27 2.20 0.36
C ARG A 23 -9.94 1.98 1.71
N TYR A 24 -11.23 2.27 1.85
CA TYR A 24 -11.94 2.02 3.10
C TYR A 24 -12.00 0.53 3.44
N ALA A 25 -12.20 -0.34 2.43
CA ALA A 25 -12.15 -1.77 2.61
C ALA A 25 -10.77 -2.24 3.12
N SER A 26 -9.68 -1.69 2.57
CA SER A 26 -8.33 -2.05 3.01
C SER A 26 -8.05 -1.60 4.45
N ILE A 27 -8.53 -0.43 4.87
CA ILE A 27 -8.41 0.08 6.25
C ILE A 27 -9.17 -0.82 7.23
N PHE A 28 -10.39 -1.23 6.87
CA PHE A 28 -11.24 -2.06 7.72
C PHE A 28 -10.68 -3.49 7.85
N LEU A 29 -10.28 -4.10 6.74
CA LEU A 29 -9.79 -5.48 6.71
C LEU A 29 -8.35 -5.62 7.24
N ILE A 30 -7.56 -4.55 7.17
CA ILE A 30 -6.17 -4.52 7.62
C ILE A 30 -5.99 -3.32 8.59
N PRO A 31 -6.46 -3.47 9.85
CA PRO A 31 -6.32 -2.42 10.84
C PRO A 31 -4.86 -2.10 11.12
N GLU A 32 -4.50 -0.82 11.10
CA GLU A 32 -3.11 -0.39 11.24
C GLU A 32 -2.48 -0.83 12.57
N ARG A 33 -3.21 -0.71 13.68
CA ARG A 33 -2.74 -1.16 15.00
C ARG A 33 -2.36 -2.65 15.02
N MET A 34 -3.22 -3.49 14.45
CA MET A 34 -2.94 -4.94 14.35
C MET A 34 -1.78 -5.23 13.42
N LEU A 35 -1.62 -4.43 12.37
CA LEU A 35 -0.52 -4.54 11.43
C LEU A 35 0.82 -4.16 12.10
N GLU A 36 0.84 -3.13 12.94
CA GLU A 36 2.04 -2.68 13.67
C GLU A 36 2.50 -3.66 14.76
N GLU A 37 1.59 -4.44 15.32
CA GLU A 37 1.92 -5.53 16.26
C GLU A 37 2.65 -6.69 15.57
N ARG A 38 2.62 -6.77 14.23
CA ARG A 38 3.28 -7.85 13.49
C ARG A 38 4.79 -7.72 13.56
N SER A 39 5.42 -8.79 14.06
CA SER A 39 6.88 -8.89 14.16
C SER A 39 7.58 -8.72 12.80
N GLU A 40 6.94 -9.17 11.72
CA GLU A 40 7.42 -9.11 10.35
C GLU A 40 7.48 -7.65 9.87
N LEU A 41 6.45 -6.86 10.15
CA LEU A 41 6.44 -5.44 9.84
C LEU A 41 7.44 -4.67 10.71
N ARG A 42 7.55 -5.00 12.00
CA ARG A 42 8.54 -4.38 12.90
C ARG A 42 9.98 -4.64 12.45
N ARG A 43 10.28 -5.85 11.97
CA ARG A 43 11.60 -6.19 11.39
C ARG A 43 11.88 -5.39 10.14
N MET A 44 10.90 -5.28 9.23
CA MET A 44 11.02 -4.45 8.03
C MET A 44 11.29 -2.98 8.40
N ARG A 45 10.51 -2.41 9.33
CA ARG A 45 10.70 -1.03 9.82
C ARG A 45 12.07 -0.82 10.47
N ARG A 46 12.58 -1.81 11.21
CA ARG A 46 13.93 -1.74 11.79
C ARG A 46 15.01 -1.73 10.70
N ALA A 47 14.91 -2.65 9.73
CA ALA A 47 15.85 -2.69 8.61
C ALA A 47 15.86 -1.37 7.83
N LEU A 48 14.68 -0.77 7.63
CA LEU A 48 14.52 0.56 7.05
C LEU A 48 15.19 1.66 7.87
N SER A 49 15.02 1.65 9.19
CA SER A 49 15.66 2.64 10.07
C SER A 49 17.18 2.50 10.14
N GLU A 50 17.70 1.33 9.78
CA GLU A 50 19.13 1.04 9.66
C GLU A 50 19.65 1.30 8.23
N GLU A 51 18.86 1.95 7.37
CA GLU A 51 19.18 2.24 5.96
C GLU A 51 19.56 1.00 5.14
N ARG A 52 19.07 -0.18 5.54
CA ARG A 52 19.31 -1.42 4.79
C ARG A 52 18.37 -1.52 3.61
N GLU A 53 18.92 -1.85 2.45
CA GLU A 53 18.12 -2.28 1.31
C GLU A 53 17.47 -3.63 1.60
N LEU A 54 16.16 -3.75 1.34
CA LEU A 54 15.46 -5.03 1.38
C LEU A 54 15.28 -5.55 -0.03
N SER A 55 15.54 -6.84 -0.21
CA SER A 55 15.33 -7.48 -1.51
C SER A 55 13.85 -7.49 -1.89
N SER A 56 13.59 -7.44 -3.20
CA SER A 56 12.23 -7.59 -3.74
C SER A 56 11.58 -8.89 -3.25
N GLU A 57 12.35 -9.98 -3.16
CA GLU A 57 11.89 -11.27 -2.63
C GLU A 57 11.42 -11.17 -1.18
N TYR A 58 12.16 -10.46 -0.33
CA TYR A 58 11.76 -10.22 1.06
C TYR A 58 10.44 -9.44 1.13
N LEU A 59 10.30 -8.38 0.34
CA LEU A 59 9.08 -7.55 0.32
C LEU A 59 7.86 -8.35 -0.15
N TRP A 60 8.04 -9.22 -1.15
CA TRP A 60 6.98 -10.12 -1.59
C TRP A 60 6.64 -11.15 -0.51
N SER A 61 7.63 -11.81 0.09
CA SER A 61 7.42 -12.76 1.18
C SER A 61 6.66 -12.14 2.36
N LEU A 62 7.04 -10.92 2.76
CA LEU A 62 6.33 -10.13 3.77
C LEU A 62 4.88 -9.86 3.34
N THR A 63 4.67 -9.40 2.10
CA THR A 63 3.34 -9.10 1.57
C THR A 63 2.43 -10.33 1.59
N TYR A 64 2.92 -11.49 1.11
CA TYR A 64 2.16 -12.74 1.12
C TYR A 64 1.90 -13.23 2.54
N GLY A 65 2.88 -13.13 3.44
CA GLY A 65 2.73 -13.52 4.84
C GLY A 65 1.66 -12.71 5.57
N LEU A 66 1.70 -11.38 5.41
CA LEU A 66 0.70 -10.48 5.98
C LEU A 66 -0.67 -10.70 5.34
N ALA A 67 -0.75 -10.86 4.01
CA ALA A 67 -2.00 -11.11 3.31
C ALA A 67 -2.69 -12.39 3.82
N ARG A 68 -1.92 -13.46 4.03
CA ARG A 68 -2.40 -14.71 4.63
C ARG A 68 -2.95 -14.49 6.04
N PHE A 69 -2.26 -13.71 6.88
CA PHE A 69 -2.68 -13.43 8.25
C PHE A 69 -4.01 -12.67 8.30
N PHE A 70 -4.15 -11.61 7.52
CA PHE A 70 -5.39 -10.82 7.45
C PHE A 70 -6.46 -11.43 6.55
N ARG A 71 -6.18 -12.59 5.92
CA ARG A 71 -7.09 -13.30 4.98
C ARG A 71 -7.55 -12.43 3.81
N VAL A 72 -6.65 -11.61 3.29
CA VAL A 72 -6.87 -10.73 2.14
C VAL A 72 -6.03 -11.16 0.94
N SER A 73 -6.31 -10.60 -0.24
CA SER A 73 -5.45 -10.84 -1.40
C SER A 73 -4.09 -10.14 -1.23
N PRO A 74 -3.00 -10.71 -1.78
CA PRO A 74 -1.69 -10.05 -1.81
C PRO A 74 -1.74 -8.67 -2.45
N THR A 75 -2.60 -8.48 -3.46
CA THR A 75 -2.81 -7.18 -4.11
C THR A 75 -3.38 -6.13 -3.15
N MET A 76 -4.35 -6.50 -2.32
CA MET A 76 -4.93 -5.60 -1.33
C MET A 76 -3.94 -5.28 -0.21
N MET A 77 -3.18 -6.28 0.27
CA MET A 77 -2.12 -6.06 1.24
C MET A 77 -1.04 -5.12 0.69
N LYS A 78 -0.59 -5.35 -0.56
CA LYS A 78 0.34 -4.45 -1.25
C LYS A 78 -0.19 -3.02 -1.29
N LYS A 79 -1.44 -2.82 -1.75
CA LYS A 79 -2.07 -1.49 -1.78
C LYS A 79 -2.07 -0.85 -0.39
N ARG A 80 -2.41 -1.60 0.66
CA ARG A 80 -2.40 -1.11 2.05
C ARG A 80 -1.00 -0.69 2.51
N LEU A 81 0.02 -1.49 2.21
CA LEU A 81 1.41 -1.13 2.53
C LEU A 81 1.87 0.12 1.78
N MET A 82 1.41 0.32 0.54
CA MET A 82 1.65 1.55 -0.21
C MET A 82 0.89 2.75 0.37
N ASP A 83 -0.36 2.57 0.80
CA ASP A 83 -1.17 3.62 1.45
C ASP A 83 -0.54 4.11 2.77
N LEU A 84 0.22 3.24 3.44
CA LEU A 84 1.00 3.56 4.64
C LEU A 84 2.41 4.06 4.31
N GLU A 85 2.71 4.29 3.03
CA GLU A 85 4.01 4.75 2.53
C GLU A 85 5.20 3.86 2.90
N LEU A 86 4.94 2.58 3.19
CA LEU A 86 5.99 1.62 3.56
C LEU A 86 6.70 1.05 2.34
N VAL A 87 6.03 1.08 1.19
CA VAL A 87 6.49 0.46 -0.05
C VAL A 87 6.08 1.35 -1.23
N GLU A 88 6.97 1.54 -2.20
CA GLU A 88 6.75 2.16 -3.49
C GLU A 88 6.50 1.13 -4.59
N GLN A 89 5.75 1.58 -5.60
CA GLN A 89 5.69 0.92 -6.88
C GLN A 89 6.58 1.68 -7.87
N PRO A 90 7.81 1.21 -8.17
CA PRO A 90 8.53 1.69 -9.35
C PRO A 90 7.67 1.51 -10.61
N GLY A 91 7.85 2.46 -11.54
CA GLY A 91 7.15 2.52 -12.82
C GLY A 91 7.58 1.42 -13.77
N GLU A 92 7.32 0.16 -13.42
CA GLU A 92 7.19 -0.98 -14.33
C GLU A 92 6.57 -2.15 -13.55
N ARG A 93 5.69 -2.91 -14.21
CA ARG A 93 4.87 -3.96 -13.58
C ARG A 93 5.77 -5.06 -13.00
N ARG A 94 6.12 -4.99 -11.70
CA ARG A 94 6.31 -6.10 -10.73
C ARG A 94 7.28 -5.79 -9.58
N GLU A 95 7.99 -4.68 -9.62
CA GLU A 95 8.92 -4.37 -8.52
C GLU A 95 8.19 -3.66 -7.37
N LEU A 96 8.49 -4.08 -6.15
CA LEU A 96 8.20 -3.35 -4.92
C LEU A 96 9.53 -2.77 -4.47
N ARG A 97 9.57 -1.48 -4.18
CA ARG A 97 10.75 -0.84 -3.58
C ARG A 97 10.34 -0.22 -2.26
N LEU A 98 11.29 0.01 -1.38
CA LEU A 98 11.02 0.67 -0.12
C LEU A 98 10.96 2.18 -0.30
N LYS A 99 10.07 2.82 0.46
CA LYS A 99 10.06 4.28 0.62
C LYS A 99 10.74 4.63 1.93
N LEU A 100 11.85 5.37 1.88
CA LEU A 100 12.37 6.12 3.02
C LEU A 100 11.67 7.49 3.01
N GLY A 101 10.49 7.54 3.61
CA GLY A 101 9.79 8.79 3.87
C GLY A 101 10.41 9.47 5.09
N ALA A 102 11.12 10.58 4.84
CA ALA A 102 11.57 11.51 5.85
C ALA A 102 10.47 11.77 6.89
N ARG A 103 10.83 11.69 8.17
CA ARG A 103 10.02 12.32 9.22
C ARG A 103 9.76 13.76 8.77
N PRO A 104 8.51 14.25 8.69
CA PRO A 104 8.33 15.68 8.81
C PRO A 104 8.94 16.07 10.15
N GLY A 105 9.95 16.92 10.10
CA GLY A 105 10.44 17.60 11.29
C GLY A 105 9.32 18.42 11.92
N VAL A 106 9.39 18.49 13.25
CA VAL A 106 8.54 19.23 14.19
C VAL A 106 7.28 18.49 14.65
#